data_AF-A0A0T5NYP3-F1
#
_entry.id   AF-A0A0T5NYP3-F1
#
_cell.length_a   1.000
_cell.length_b   1.000
_cell.length_c   1.000
_cell.angle_alpha   90.00
_cell.angle_beta   90.00
_cell.angle_gamma   90.00
#
_symmetry.space_group_name_H-M   'P 1'
#
loop_
_entity.id
_entity.type
_entity.pdbx_description
1 polymer ?
#
loop_
_entity_poly.entity_id
_entity_poly.type
_entity_poly.pdbx_seq_one_letter_code
_entity_poly.pdbx_strand_id
1 'polypeptide(L)'
;MRKTLAALAVGLVALGGKGHAQDVGPCDWRSGAEGLIEPWEDYTRTFSDGKVRIALLDRIEPGASPLHILILSPPYDELGARQCRILSVEGTRGFADVDFGSLEADYDPSIGLIFELAVRVMGPVEAEGRALRFTLNQASGAIEASLR
;
A
#
# COMPACT_ATOMS: atom_id res chain seq x y z
N MET A 1 -57.81 16.72 -25.98
CA MET A 1 -57.70 15.75 -24.86
C MET A 1 -56.78 14.60 -25.26
N ARG A 2 -55.54 14.54 -24.75
CA ARG A 2 -54.65 13.35 -24.76
C ARG A 2 -53.38 13.71 -23.98
N LYS A 3 -53.44 13.48 -22.67
CA LYS A 3 -52.75 12.40 -21.92
C LYS A 3 -51.27 12.72 -21.66
N THR A 4 -51.03 13.15 -20.42
CA THR A 4 -49.77 13.27 -19.69
C THR A 4 -48.95 11.98 -19.73
N LEU A 5 -47.64 12.11 -19.96
CA LEU A 5 -46.66 11.05 -19.75
C LEU A 5 -45.78 11.45 -18.56
N ALA A 6 -45.90 10.69 -17.47
CA ALA A 6 -45.07 10.79 -16.28
C ALA A 6 -43.68 10.21 -16.58
N ALA A 7 -42.63 10.98 -16.31
CA ALA A 7 -41.26 10.52 -16.40
C ALA A 7 -40.89 9.76 -15.10
N LEU A 8 -40.63 8.47 -15.24
CA LEU A 8 -40.13 7.60 -14.17
C LEU A 8 -38.60 7.72 -14.14
N ALA A 9 -38.04 8.43 -13.16
CA ALA A 9 -36.60 8.50 -12.95
C ALA A 9 -36.12 7.19 -12.28
N VAL A 10 -35.48 6.32 -13.07
CA VAL A 10 -34.80 5.12 -12.57
C VAL A 10 -33.45 5.55 -12.00
N GLY A 11 -33.34 5.53 -10.67
CA GLY A 11 -32.09 5.78 -9.95
C GLY A 11 -31.09 4.64 -10.20
N LEU A 12 -29.99 4.96 -10.88
CA LEU A 12 -28.88 4.05 -11.12
C LEU A 12 -28.08 3.87 -9.82
N VAL A 13 -28.35 2.81 -9.07
CA VAL A 13 -27.52 2.41 -7.92
C VAL A 13 -26.24 1.81 -8.47
N ALA A 14 -25.16 2.59 -8.47
CA ALA A 14 -23.82 2.10 -8.76
C ALA A 14 -23.39 1.15 -7.64
N LEU A 15 -23.39 -0.16 -7.92
CA LEU A 15 -22.67 -1.13 -7.10
C LEU A 15 -21.16 -0.92 -7.31
N GLY A 16 -20.57 -0.03 -6.52
CA GLY A 16 -19.12 0.06 -6.39
C GLY A 16 -18.60 -1.26 -5.81
N GLY A 17 -17.92 -2.05 -6.63
CA GLY A 17 -17.21 -3.24 -6.17
C GLY A 17 -16.24 -2.84 -5.07
N LYS A 18 -16.34 -3.48 -3.90
CA LYS A 18 -15.33 -3.38 -2.85
C LYS A 18 -14.06 -4.05 -3.37
N GLY A 19 -13.20 -3.28 -4.04
CA GLY A 19 -11.80 -3.68 -4.15
C GLY A 19 -11.27 -3.84 -2.74
N HIS A 20 -10.70 -5.00 -2.42
CA HIS A 20 -10.04 -5.21 -1.14
C HIS A 20 -8.75 -4.37 -1.12
N ALA A 21 -8.87 -3.11 -0.71
CA ALA A 21 -7.73 -2.25 -0.46
C ALA A 21 -6.90 -2.85 0.68
N GLN A 22 -5.57 -2.86 0.51
CA GLN A 22 -4.67 -3.31 1.57
C GLN A 22 -4.61 -2.24 2.67
N ASP A 23 -4.25 -2.65 3.88
CA ASP A 23 -4.19 -1.73 5.01
C ASP A 23 -2.96 -0.82 4.92
N VAL A 24 -3.20 0.49 4.88
CA VAL A 24 -2.16 1.52 4.92
C VAL A 24 -2.38 2.40 6.14
N GLY A 25 -1.73 2.01 7.24
CA GLY A 25 -1.86 2.66 8.53
C GLY A 25 -0.76 3.68 8.81
N PRO A 26 -0.95 4.59 9.78
CA PRO A 26 0.17 5.34 10.35
C PRO A 26 1.22 4.38 10.94
N CYS A 27 2.47 4.81 10.98
CA CYS A 27 3.50 4.06 11.70
C CYS A 27 3.14 3.89 13.19
N ASP A 28 3.41 2.70 13.69
CA ASP A 28 3.26 2.30 15.07
C ASP A 28 4.52 1.55 15.54
N TRP A 29 4.40 0.72 16.57
CA TRP A 29 5.49 -0.09 17.11
C TRP A 29 6.23 -0.93 16.05
N ARG A 30 5.57 -1.31 14.94
CA ARG A 30 6.18 -2.13 13.87
C ARG A 30 7.27 -1.37 13.12
N SER A 31 7.24 -0.04 13.12
CA SER A 31 8.22 0.81 12.41
C SER A 31 9.59 0.90 13.07
N GLY A 32 9.80 0.19 14.19
CA GLY A 32 11.09 0.12 14.87
C GLY A 32 12.19 -0.42 13.96
N ALA A 33 13.37 0.21 14.03
CA ALA A 33 14.51 -0.13 13.19
C ALA A 33 15.01 -1.57 13.40
N GLU A 34 14.72 -2.19 14.54
CA GLU A 34 15.04 -3.58 14.82
C GLU A 34 14.32 -4.57 13.90
N GLY A 35 13.24 -4.15 13.23
CA GLY A 35 12.53 -4.96 12.25
C GLY A 35 13.03 -4.77 10.81
N LEU A 36 13.97 -3.86 10.54
CA LEU A 36 14.50 -3.69 9.19
C LEU A 36 15.29 -4.94 8.78
N ILE A 37 14.99 -5.47 7.60
CA ILE A 37 15.68 -6.65 7.10
C ILE A 37 17.12 -6.31 6.69
N GLU A 38 18.06 -7.15 7.11
CA GLU A 38 19.47 -7.05 6.77
C GLU A 38 19.79 -7.80 5.46
N PRO A 39 20.72 -7.30 4.62
CA PRO A 39 21.40 -6.01 4.77
C PRO A 39 20.48 -4.86 4.33
N TRP A 40 20.49 -3.74 5.06
CA TRP A 40 19.53 -2.66 4.83
C TRP A 40 19.56 -2.09 3.41
N GLU A 41 20.74 -2.07 2.77
CA GLU A 41 20.93 -1.60 1.39
C GLU A 41 20.17 -2.44 0.36
N ASP A 42 19.94 -3.73 0.62
CA ASP A 42 19.21 -4.62 -0.29
C ASP A 42 17.70 -4.50 -0.09
N TYR A 43 17.25 -4.14 1.13
CA TYR A 43 15.85 -4.10 1.54
C TYR A 43 15.31 -2.69 1.79
N THR A 44 16.06 -1.66 1.39
CA THR A 44 15.65 -0.26 1.42
C THR A 44 15.97 0.42 0.10
N ARG A 45 14.97 1.04 -0.53
CA ARG A 45 15.14 1.84 -1.75
C ARG A 45 14.59 3.24 -1.58
N THR A 46 15.23 4.19 -2.25
CA THR A 46 14.79 5.59 -2.28
C THR A 46 14.35 6.01 -3.66
N PHE A 47 13.32 6.86 -3.71
CA PHE A 47 12.71 7.38 -4.94
C PHE A 47 12.52 8.89 -4.81
N SER A 48 12.27 9.57 -5.94
CA SER A 48 12.01 11.01 -5.99
C SER A 48 13.12 11.82 -5.29
N ASP A 49 14.38 11.62 -5.74
CA ASP A 49 15.58 12.26 -5.18
C ASP A 49 15.72 12.10 -3.66
N GLY A 50 15.41 10.91 -3.14
CA GLY A 50 15.56 10.60 -1.71
C GLY A 50 14.40 11.05 -0.82
N LYS A 51 13.37 11.67 -1.39
CA LYS A 51 12.19 12.15 -0.64
C LYS A 51 11.29 11.01 -0.19
N VAL A 52 11.20 9.95 -1.00
CA VAL A 52 10.43 8.75 -0.69
C VAL A 52 11.40 7.61 -0.38
N ARG A 53 11.14 6.87 0.69
CA ARG A 53 11.89 5.66 1.07
C ARG A 53 10.90 4.53 1.32
N ILE A 54 11.17 3.40 0.70
CA ILE A 54 10.46 2.15 0.89
C ILE A 54 11.44 1.17 1.53
N ALA A 55 11.04 0.54 2.63
CA ALA A 55 11.84 -0.49 3.28
C ALA A 55 10.98 -1.70 3.66
N LEU A 56 11.59 -2.88 3.71
CA LEU A 56 10.94 -4.09 4.17
C LEU A 56 11.21 -4.30 5.66
N LEU A 57 10.14 -4.58 6.40
CA LEU A 57 10.17 -4.90 7.82
C LEU A 57 9.78 -6.36 8.03
N ASP A 58 10.45 -7.04 8.96
CA ASP A 58 10.07 -8.33 9.51
C ASP A 58 9.79 -8.18 11.01
N ARG A 59 8.56 -8.51 11.42
CA ARG A 59 8.15 -8.47 12.84
C ARG A 59 8.17 -9.82 13.52
N ILE A 60 8.60 -10.87 12.82
CA ILE A 60 8.64 -12.29 13.23
C ILE A 60 7.23 -12.85 13.47
N GLU A 61 6.35 -12.09 14.10
CA GLU A 61 4.96 -12.42 14.37
C GLU A 61 3.99 -11.41 13.71
N PRO A 62 2.85 -11.87 13.17
CA PRO A 62 2.40 -13.26 13.14
C PRO A 62 3.25 -14.10 12.17
N GLY A 63 3.75 -15.28 12.60
CA GLY A 63 4.75 -16.05 11.84
C GLY A 63 4.35 -16.44 10.42
N ALA A 64 3.05 -16.54 10.14
CA ALA A 64 2.54 -16.84 8.79
C ALA A 64 2.51 -15.60 7.87
N SER A 65 2.67 -14.39 8.41
CA SER A 65 2.54 -13.12 7.69
C SER A 65 3.29 -11.99 8.39
N PRO A 66 4.62 -12.12 8.61
CA PRO A 66 5.36 -11.20 9.46
C PRO A 66 5.90 -9.96 8.74
N LEU A 67 5.78 -9.92 7.41
CA LEU A 67 6.45 -8.90 6.58
C LEU A 67 5.57 -7.69 6.33
N HIS A 68 6.12 -6.48 6.46
CA HIS A 68 5.40 -5.23 6.24
C HIS A 68 6.25 -4.25 5.43
N ILE A 69 5.60 -3.36 4.68
CA ILE A 69 6.32 -2.33 3.91
C ILE A 69 6.26 -1.01 4.69
N LEU A 70 7.43 -0.47 5.05
CA LEU A 70 7.58 0.87 5.58
C LEU A 70 7.64 1.88 4.44
N ILE A 71 6.82 2.92 4.51
CA ILE A 71 6.78 4.00 3.54
C ILE A 71 7.04 5.32 4.28
N LEU A 72 8.19 5.94 4.01
CA LEU A 72 8.49 7.29 4.45
C LEU A 72 8.39 8.22 3.25
N SER A 73 7.54 9.24 3.32
CA SER A 73 7.27 10.12 2.17
C SER A 73 6.85 11.53 2.59
N PRO A 74 6.81 12.49 1.64
CA PRO A 74 6.04 13.71 1.81
C PRO A 74 4.52 13.42 1.88
N PRO A 75 3.68 14.40 2.29
CA PRO A 75 4.05 15.76 2.66
C PRO A 75 4.85 15.79 3.97
N TYR A 76 5.65 16.84 4.12
CA TYR A 76 6.32 17.13 5.38
C TYR A 76 5.38 17.96 6.24
N ASP A 77 5.38 17.73 7.55
CA ASP A 77 4.68 18.60 8.49
C ASP A 77 5.44 19.93 8.72
N GLU A 78 4.87 20.81 9.54
CA GLU A 78 5.45 22.13 9.87
C GLU A 78 6.84 22.03 10.52
N LEU A 79 7.21 20.88 11.08
CA LEU A 79 8.53 20.61 11.67
C LEU A 79 9.49 19.93 10.69
N GLY A 80 9.05 19.68 9.45
CA GLY A 80 9.82 18.97 8.44
C GLY A 80 9.83 17.45 8.64
N ALA A 81 8.97 16.89 9.50
CA ALA A 81 8.85 15.45 9.67
C ALA A 81 8.13 14.84 8.46
N ARG A 82 8.63 13.69 8.00
CA ARG A 82 8.03 12.94 6.89
C ARG A 82 6.74 12.27 7.36
N GLN A 83 5.79 12.09 6.44
CA GLN A 83 4.76 11.09 6.62
C GLN A 83 5.41 9.70 6.81
N CYS A 84 4.91 8.94 7.79
CA CYS A 84 5.32 7.56 8.06
C CYS A 84 4.10 6.64 7.98
N ARG A 85 4.15 5.66 7.07
CA ARG A 85 3.08 4.67 6.87
C ARG A 85 3.62 3.25 6.88
N ILE A 86 2.77 2.33 7.31
CA ILE A 86 3.01 0.90 7.19
C ILE A 86 1.92 0.31 6.31
N LEU A 87 2.35 -0.43 5.30
CA LEU A 87 1.47 -1.17 4.41
C LEU A 87 1.53 -2.66 4.77
N SER A 88 0.35 -3.22 5.04
CA SER A 88 0.13 -4.61 5.44
C SER A 88 -1.01 -5.21 4.62
N VAL A 89 -1.21 -6.53 4.68
CA VAL A 89 -2.38 -7.14 4.04
C VAL A 89 -3.66 -6.67 4.75
N GLU A 90 -3.72 -6.81 6.07
CA GLU A 90 -4.85 -6.38 6.89
C GLU A 90 -4.42 -6.18 8.35
N GLY A 91 -4.59 -4.97 8.90
CA GLY A 91 -4.27 -4.68 10.29
C GLY A 91 -2.81 -4.99 10.62
N THR A 92 -2.58 -5.87 11.60
CA THR A 92 -1.24 -6.35 11.99
C THR A 92 -0.78 -7.58 11.22
N ARG A 93 -1.58 -8.11 10.28
CA ARG A 93 -1.19 -9.23 9.43
C ARG A 93 -0.52 -8.69 8.15
N GLY A 94 0.76 -8.98 8.02
CA GLY A 94 1.59 -8.59 6.88
C GLY A 94 1.47 -9.54 5.68
N PHE A 95 2.56 -9.63 4.94
CA PHE A 95 2.76 -10.58 3.85
C PHE A 95 3.51 -11.82 4.37
N ALA A 96 3.23 -12.97 3.77
CA ALA A 96 3.95 -14.21 4.06
C ALA A 96 5.36 -14.20 3.45
N ASP A 97 5.52 -13.53 2.31
CA ASP A 97 6.81 -13.32 1.63
C ASP A 97 6.75 -12.06 0.77
N VAL A 98 7.90 -11.43 0.52
CA VAL A 98 8.02 -10.23 -0.31
C VAL A 98 9.31 -10.31 -1.13
N ASP A 99 9.19 -10.41 -2.45
CA ASP A 99 10.35 -10.34 -3.35
C ASP A 99 10.74 -8.87 -3.57
N PHE A 100 11.41 -8.28 -2.59
CA PHE A 100 11.83 -6.87 -2.63
C PHE A 100 12.73 -6.55 -3.83
N GLY A 101 13.43 -7.56 -4.36
CA GLY A 101 14.20 -7.48 -5.60
C GLY A 101 13.36 -6.93 -6.76
N SER A 102 12.11 -7.39 -6.85
CA SER A 102 11.14 -7.05 -7.89
C SER A 102 10.48 -5.66 -7.73
N LEU A 103 10.86 -4.85 -6.73
CA LEU A 103 10.25 -3.53 -6.52
C LEU A 103 10.55 -2.59 -7.69
N GLU A 104 9.54 -2.33 -8.51
CA GLU A 104 9.58 -1.38 -9.60
C GLU A 104 8.75 -0.14 -9.28
N ALA A 105 9.11 1.00 -9.90
CA ALA A 105 8.41 2.26 -9.73
C ALA A 105 8.21 2.96 -11.08
N ASP A 106 7.02 3.51 -11.26
CA ASP A 106 6.63 4.36 -12.37
C ASP A 106 6.01 5.65 -11.83
N TYR A 107 5.74 6.62 -12.71
CA TYR A 107 5.16 7.90 -12.36
C TYR A 107 4.08 8.32 -13.34
N ASP A 108 2.91 8.64 -12.81
CA ASP A 108 1.81 9.26 -13.54
C ASP A 108 1.43 10.60 -12.87
N PRO A 109 1.45 11.74 -13.58
CA PRO A 109 1.15 13.05 -12.97
C PRO A 109 -0.24 13.18 -12.33
N SER A 110 -1.22 12.38 -12.75
CA SER A 110 -2.58 12.38 -12.22
C SER A 110 -2.75 11.48 -10.98
N ILE A 111 -1.84 10.54 -10.75
CA ILE A 111 -1.88 9.58 -9.64
C ILE A 111 -0.78 9.86 -8.61
N GLY A 112 0.45 10.03 -9.10
CA GLY A 112 1.69 10.11 -8.33
C GLY A 112 2.65 8.99 -8.68
N LEU A 113 3.48 8.59 -7.71
CA LEU A 113 4.34 7.41 -7.84
C LEU A 113 3.48 6.15 -7.80
N ILE A 114 3.83 5.17 -8.63
CA ILE A 114 3.17 3.88 -8.73
C ILE A 114 4.24 2.83 -8.49
N PHE A 115 4.01 1.94 -7.54
CA PHE A 115 4.93 0.87 -7.19
C PHE A 115 4.29 -0.48 -7.44
N GLU A 116 5.06 -1.42 -7.98
CA GLU A 116 4.65 -2.81 -8.16
C GLU A 116 5.70 -3.75 -7.58
N LEU A 117 5.22 -4.81 -6.93
CA LEU A 117 6.04 -5.73 -6.14
C LEU A 117 5.40 -7.12 -6.09
N ALA A 118 6.18 -8.18 -6.29
CA ALA A 118 5.70 -9.54 -6.08
C ALA A 118 5.69 -9.88 -4.59
N VAL A 119 4.57 -10.43 -4.11
CA VAL A 119 4.37 -10.80 -2.71
C VAL A 119 3.71 -12.16 -2.61
N ARG A 120 3.79 -12.79 -1.43
CA ARG A 120 2.94 -13.92 -1.07
C ARG A 120 2.04 -13.56 0.11
N VAL A 121 0.80 -14.00 0.05
CA VAL A 121 -0.21 -13.73 1.09
C VAL A 121 -0.70 -15.05 1.63
N MET A 122 -0.76 -15.20 2.96
CA MET A 122 -1.24 -16.42 3.58
C MET A 122 -2.73 -16.61 3.30
N GLY A 123 -3.06 -17.66 2.55
CA GLY A 123 -4.42 -18.12 2.33
C GLY A 123 -4.89 -19.07 3.46
N PRO A 124 -5.98 -19.81 3.24
CA PRO A 124 -6.51 -20.74 4.25
C PRO A 124 -5.59 -21.93 4.56
N VAL A 125 -4.74 -22.33 3.60
CA VAL A 125 -3.91 -23.55 3.68
C VAL A 125 -2.44 -23.22 3.47
N GLU A 126 -2.12 -22.41 2.47
CA GLU A 126 -0.76 -22.01 2.13
C GLU A 126 -0.70 -20.57 1.61
N ALA A 127 0.50 -20.03 1.47
CA ALA A 127 0.69 -18.70 0.92
C ALA A 127 0.56 -18.71 -0.61
N GLU A 128 -0.15 -17.75 -1.17
CA GLU A 128 -0.38 -17.61 -2.62
C GLU A 128 0.38 -16.39 -3.17
N GLY A 129 0.98 -16.54 -4.35
CA GLY A 129 1.67 -15.45 -5.03
C GLY A 129 0.69 -14.42 -5.60
N ARG A 130 0.96 -13.15 -5.37
CA ARG A 130 0.15 -11.99 -5.81
C ARG A 130 1.06 -10.86 -6.28
N ALA A 131 0.52 -9.96 -7.08
CA ALA A 131 1.19 -8.69 -7.38
C ALA A 131 0.61 -7.60 -6.47
N LEU A 132 1.43 -7.03 -5.59
CA LEU A 132 1.08 -5.85 -4.83
C LEU A 132 1.32 -4.62 -5.70
N ARG A 133 0.28 -3.80 -5.87
CA ARG A 133 0.43 -2.44 -6.38
C ARG A 133 0.03 -1.43 -5.33
N PHE A 134 0.87 -0.42 -5.12
CA PHE A 134 0.50 0.73 -4.31
C PHE A 134 0.91 2.04 -4.98
N THR A 135 0.18 3.11 -4.67
CA THR A 135 0.43 4.45 -5.22
C THR A 135 0.78 5.42 -4.10
N LEU A 136 1.46 6.50 -4.43
CA LEU A 136 1.74 7.59 -3.51
C LEU A 136 1.58 8.92 -4.25
N ASN A 137 0.54 9.68 -3.87
CA ASN A 137 0.46 11.08 -4.25
C ASN A 137 1.30 11.90 -3.28
N GLN A 138 2.44 12.40 -3.74
CA GLN A 138 3.40 13.10 -2.87
C GLN A 138 2.90 14.46 -2.37
N ALA A 139 1.92 15.08 -3.05
CA ALA A 139 1.37 16.37 -2.66
C ALA A 139 0.34 16.23 -1.54
N SER A 140 -0.57 15.26 -1.66
CA SER A 140 -1.62 15.02 -0.64
C SER A 140 -1.20 14.04 0.45
N GLY A 141 -0.19 13.20 0.20
CA GLY A 141 0.22 12.10 1.06
C GLY A 141 -0.67 10.85 0.93
N ALA A 142 -1.65 10.87 0.03
CA ALA A 142 -2.55 9.75 -0.17
C ALA A 142 -1.79 8.52 -0.71
N ILE A 143 -2.05 7.37 -0.09
CA ILE A 143 -1.50 6.08 -0.49
C ILE A 143 -2.67 5.12 -0.64
N GLU A 144 -2.75 4.47 -1.79
CA GLU A 144 -3.72 3.42 -2.07
C GLU A 144 -2.99 2.15 -2.42
N ALA A 145 -3.49 1.00 -1.98
CA ALA A 145 -2.83 -0.28 -2.17
C ALA A 145 -3.84 -1.38 -2.52
N SER A 146 -3.44 -2.28 -3.41
CA SER A 146 -4.28 -3.38 -3.89
C SER A 146 -3.43 -4.59 -4.25
N LEU A 147 -3.96 -5.79 -3.99
CA LEU A 147 -3.42 -7.03 -4.52
C LEU A 147 -4.09 -7.34 -5.86
N ARG A 148 -3.29 -7.68 -6.86
CA ARG A 148 -3.71 -8.17 -8.17
C ARG A 148 -3.48 -9.67 -8.24
#